data_AF-A0AAD2ZJA0-F1
#
_entry.id   AF-A0AAD2ZJA0-F1
#
_cell.length_a   1.000
_cell.length_b   1.000
_cell.length_c   1.000
_cell.angle_alpha   90.00
_cell.angle_beta   90.00
_cell.angle_gamma   90.00
#
_symmetry.space_group_name_H-M   'P 1'
#
loop_
_entity.id
_entity.type
_entity.pdbx_description
1 polymer ?
#
loop_
_entity_poly.entity_id
_entity_poly.type
_entity_poly.pdbx_seq_one_letter_code
_entity_poly.pdbx_strand_id
1 'polypeptide(L)'
;MAHVHFMYISCNSRGYYIWQKSYVGKLIRFDLRTRDLQIAHKRSKILLSTFHRLKKECTDFDEIRAHLINERDMFIEEGIHLEANYIYWINSGNLPSRQQNDSRFQAKGHKISQVADEWYNEMKSEWRPLTFKGNKAAIDYLISLYGDKDIQSFNKPKVASFKKALKNKYKSEFSSQSMFKKVSALFSFAADKRDYITKNPFSNMGYKKIKKINPRISVSTESHKKVLELIEHKSHLWWLIQVLYYTGMRVTECIQLTEQDYVYIADKGQKIACISVNDRDGKRIKNSSSIRTIPIHKNLLQSGIMDEKPVFPWAVHNPVSNAVANLFKKIDV
;
A
#
# COMPACT_ATOMS: atom_id res chain seq x y z
N MET A 1 41.34 1.96 19.07
CA MET A 1 40.00 1.57 19.59
C MET A 1 39.56 0.33 18.82
N ALA A 2 39.45 -0.81 19.49
CA ALA A 2 39.15 -2.09 18.84
C ALA A 2 37.70 -2.12 18.34
N HIS A 3 37.52 -2.24 17.02
CA HIS A 3 36.21 -2.54 16.42
C HIS A 3 35.80 -3.96 16.79
N VAL A 4 35.02 -4.11 17.86
CA VAL A 4 34.37 -5.38 18.20
C VAL A 4 33.36 -5.69 17.10
N HIS A 5 33.72 -6.61 16.21
CA HIS A 5 32.83 -7.13 15.20
C HIS A 5 31.78 -8.01 15.90
N PHE A 6 30.59 -7.47 16.15
CA PHE A 6 29.49 -8.19 16.80
C PHE A 6 28.89 -9.19 15.81
N MET A 7 29.44 -10.40 15.77
CA MET A 7 29.26 -11.43 14.75
C MET A 7 27.80 -11.89 14.50
N TYR A 8 26.84 -11.51 15.37
CA TYR A 8 25.45 -12.00 15.35
C TYR A 8 24.37 -10.91 15.38
N ILE A 9 24.75 -9.63 15.29
CA ILE A 9 23.79 -8.52 15.22
C ILE A 9 24.03 -7.70 13.95
N SER A 10 22.96 -7.35 13.25
CA SER A 10 22.98 -6.38 12.13
C SER A 10 21.93 -5.30 12.35
N CYS A 11 21.89 -4.26 11.51
CA CYS A 11 20.84 -3.25 11.53
C CYS A 11 20.02 -3.33 10.23
N ASN A 12 18.70 -3.18 10.32
CA ASN A 12 17.84 -3.09 9.14
C ASN A 12 17.74 -1.64 8.63
N SER A 13 17.13 -1.45 7.45
CA SER A 13 16.94 -0.12 6.84
C SER A 13 16.04 0.82 7.65
N ARG A 14 15.41 0.34 8.73
CA ARG A 14 14.56 1.12 9.65
C ARG A 14 15.25 1.44 10.98
N GLY A 15 16.55 1.13 11.11
CA GLY A 15 17.35 1.40 12.30
C GLY A 15 17.20 0.39 13.44
N TYR A 16 16.47 -0.70 13.25
CA TYR A 16 16.31 -1.73 14.28
C TYR A 16 17.41 -2.78 14.20
N TYR A 17 17.90 -3.21 15.36
CA TYR A 17 18.87 -4.28 15.44
C TYR A 17 18.22 -5.64 15.18
N ILE A 18 18.93 -6.49 14.44
CA ILE A 18 18.50 -7.79 13.97
C ILE A 18 19.47 -8.84 14.52
N TRP A 19 18.95 -9.87 15.17
CA TRP A 19 19.74 -11.02 15.58
C TRP A 19 19.80 -12.06 14.46
N GLN A 20 20.97 -12.66 14.27
CA GLN A 20 21.17 -13.67 13.23
C GLN A 20 22.18 -14.77 13.59
N LYS A 21 21.84 -16.02 13.25
CA LYS A 21 22.71 -17.20 13.37
C LYS A 21 22.40 -18.23 12.31
N SER A 22 23.44 -18.87 11.77
CA SER A 22 23.29 -20.01 10.87
C SER A 22 23.06 -21.30 11.67
N TYR A 23 22.10 -22.11 11.23
CA TYR A 23 21.79 -23.41 11.78
C TYR A 23 21.32 -24.36 10.65
N VAL A 24 21.97 -25.52 10.53
CA VAL A 24 21.66 -26.54 9.51
C VAL A 24 21.55 -25.94 8.09
N GLY A 25 22.55 -25.12 7.71
CA GLY A 25 22.61 -24.48 6.40
C GLY A 25 21.57 -23.36 6.15
N LYS A 26 20.73 -23.03 7.14
CA LYS A 26 19.71 -21.97 7.05
C LYS A 26 20.01 -20.83 8.03
N LEU A 27 19.66 -19.60 7.64
CA LEU A 27 19.86 -18.42 8.47
C LEU A 27 18.63 -18.15 9.35
N ILE A 28 18.77 -18.30 10.66
CA ILE A 28 17.81 -17.78 11.64
C ILE A 28 18.08 -16.29 11.75
N ARG A 29 17.05 -15.47 11.47
CA ARG A 29 17.16 -14.01 11.46
C ARG A 29 15.84 -13.37 11.88
N PHE A 30 15.85 -12.51 12.89
CA PHE A 30 14.67 -11.77 13.35
C PHE A 30 15.05 -10.48 14.10
N ASP A 31 14.10 -9.53 14.14
CA ASP A 31 14.28 -8.21 14.76
C ASP A 31 14.34 -8.33 16.30
N LEU A 32 15.29 -7.63 16.92
CA LEU A 32 15.46 -7.56 18.38
C LEU A 32 14.48 -6.59 19.04
N ARG A 33 13.65 -5.89 18.26
CA ARG A 33 12.67 -4.87 18.67
C ARG A 33 13.29 -3.74 19.49
N THR A 34 14.47 -3.30 19.09
CA THR A 34 15.14 -2.14 19.69
C THR A 34 16.03 -1.43 18.67
N ARG A 35 16.12 -0.11 18.80
CA ARG A 35 17.08 0.77 18.12
C ARG A 35 18.27 1.14 19.00
N ASP A 36 18.23 0.73 20.27
CA ASP A 36 19.30 0.96 21.24
C ASP A 36 20.32 -0.18 21.18
N LEU A 37 21.60 0.18 21.00
CA LEU A 37 22.70 -0.78 20.84
C LEU A 37 22.98 -1.59 22.11
N GLN A 38 22.84 -0.99 23.29
CA GLN A 38 23.10 -1.66 24.57
C GLN A 38 22.01 -2.68 24.87
N ILE A 39 20.74 -2.31 24.64
CA ILE A 39 19.61 -3.23 24.75
C ILE A 39 19.75 -4.36 23.72
N ALA A 40 20.15 -4.03 22.49
CA ALA A 40 20.39 -5.04 21.45
C ALA A 40 21.49 -6.02 21.86
N HIS A 41 22.60 -5.55 22.44
CA HIS A 41 23.67 -6.41 22.96
C HIS A 41 23.18 -7.33 24.07
N LYS A 42 22.44 -6.81 25.04
CA LYS A 42 21.92 -7.61 26.16
C LYS A 42 21.00 -8.72 25.64
N ARG A 43 20.03 -8.38 24.78
CA ARG A 43 19.11 -9.35 24.15
C ARG A 43 19.87 -10.39 23.30
N SER A 44 20.86 -9.96 22.53
CA SER A 44 21.65 -10.86 21.69
C SER A 44 22.47 -11.88 22.48
N LYS A 45 22.99 -11.52 23.65
CA LYS A 45 23.76 -12.45 24.51
C LYS A 45 22.87 -13.56 25.06
N ILE A 46 21.66 -13.19 25.51
CA ILE A 46 20.65 -14.13 26.00
C ILE A 46 20.27 -15.11 24.89
N LEU A 47 19.87 -14.60 23.72
CA LEU A 47 19.48 -15.41 22.58
C LEU A 47 20.59 -16.33 22.09
N LEU A 48 21.84 -15.89 22.16
CA LEU A 48 23.00 -16.71 21.82
C LEU A 48 23.18 -17.87 22.80
N SER A 49 22.99 -17.63 24.11
CA SER A 49 23.01 -18.68 25.13
C SER A 49 21.89 -19.70 24.91
N THR A 50 20.66 -19.21 24.74
CA THR A 50 19.48 -20.03 24.46
C THR A 50 19.67 -20.86 23.19
N PHE A 51 20.21 -20.28 22.12
CA PHE A 51 20.50 -21.00 20.88
C PHE A 51 21.47 -22.17 21.08
N HIS A 52 22.54 -21.97 21.86
CA HIS A 52 23.51 -23.05 22.12
C HIS A 52 22.93 -24.16 23.00
N ARG A 53 22.01 -23.83 23.93
CA ARG A 53 21.25 -24.83 24.70
C ARG A 53 20.34 -25.64 23.77
N LEU A 54 19.48 -24.96 23.02
CA LEU A 54 18.50 -25.59 22.13
C LEU A 54 19.15 -26.43 21.04
N LYS A 55 20.31 -26.00 20.49
CA LYS A 55 21.04 -26.76 19.46
C LYS A 55 21.52 -28.14 19.96
N LYS A 56 21.67 -28.34 21.26
CA LYS A 56 22.03 -29.66 21.85
C LYS A 56 20.81 -30.56 22.03
N GLU A 57 19.62 -29.99 22.11
CA GLU A 57 18.38 -30.66 22.51
C GLU A 57 17.42 -30.88 21.33
N CYS A 58 17.50 -30.06 20.27
CA CYS A 58 16.60 -30.07 19.13
C CYS A 58 17.38 -29.94 17.80
N THR A 59 16.90 -30.62 16.75
CA THR A 59 17.46 -30.58 15.39
C THR A 59 16.60 -29.80 14.39
N ASP A 60 15.36 -29.45 14.73
CA ASP A 60 14.44 -28.76 13.84
C ASP A 60 14.66 -27.24 13.82
N PHE A 61 14.75 -26.70 12.61
CA PHE A 61 15.03 -25.28 12.38
C PHE A 61 13.86 -24.39 12.82
N ASP A 62 12.63 -24.79 12.50
CA ASP A 62 11.44 -23.97 12.76
C ASP A 62 11.12 -23.94 14.25
N GLU A 63 11.33 -25.04 14.96
CA GLU A 63 11.19 -25.14 16.41
C GLU A 63 12.21 -24.29 17.17
N ILE A 64 13.50 -24.34 16.80
CA ILE A 64 14.54 -23.49 17.39
C ILE A 64 14.26 -22.01 17.11
N ARG A 65 13.83 -21.68 15.88
CA ARG A 65 13.48 -20.30 15.52
C ARG A 65 12.29 -19.80 16.35
N ALA A 66 11.25 -20.61 16.52
CA ALA A 66 10.08 -20.25 17.31
C ALA A 66 10.43 -20.03 18.79
N HIS A 67 11.23 -20.93 19.38
CA HIS A 67 11.69 -20.78 20.76
C HIS A 67 12.51 -19.50 20.98
N LEU A 68 13.44 -19.19 20.07
CA LEU A 68 14.25 -17.98 20.18
C LEU A 68 13.43 -16.69 20.05
N ILE A 69 12.38 -16.71 19.22
CA ILE A 69 11.45 -15.58 19.12
C ILE A 69 10.64 -15.43 20.42
N ASN A 70 10.17 -16.55 20.98
CA ASN A 70 9.44 -16.55 22.25
C ASN A 70 10.31 -16.02 23.41
N GLU A 71 11.56 -16.49 23.49
CA GLU A 71 12.53 -16.02 24.49
C GLU A 71 12.86 -14.53 24.35
N ARG A 72 12.96 -14.00 23.12
CA ARG A 72 13.09 -12.56 22.90
C ARG A 72 11.89 -11.81 23.49
N ASP A 73 10.68 -12.29 23.20
CA ASP A 73 9.44 -11.61 23.59
C ASP A 73 9.20 -11.68 25.10
N MET A 74 9.47 -12.81 25.74
CA MET A 74 9.44 -12.94 27.21
C MET A 74 10.41 -11.95 27.89
N PHE A 75 11.63 -11.79 27.36
CA PHE A 75 12.58 -10.82 27.93
C PHE A 75 12.18 -9.35 27.70
N ILE A 76 11.45 -9.06 26.61
CA ILE A 76 10.87 -7.73 26.38
C ILE A 76 9.80 -7.47 27.45
N GLU A 77 8.95 -8.45 27.73
CA GLU A 77 7.92 -8.37 28.77
C GLU A 77 8.54 -8.27 30.18
N GLU A 78 9.57 -9.05 30.52
CA GLU A 78 10.27 -8.95 31.81
C GLU A 78 11.02 -7.62 31.98
N GLY A 79 11.60 -7.08 30.91
CA GLY A 79 12.25 -5.75 30.93
C GLY A 79 11.26 -4.62 31.17
N ILE A 80 10.08 -4.69 30.53
CA ILE A 80 8.96 -3.76 30.75
C ILE A 80 8.39 -3.95 32.16
N HIS A 81 8.33 -5.18 32.67
CA HIS A 81 7.87 -5.48 34.04
C HIS A 81 8.84 -5.00 35.12
N LEU A 82 10.16 -5.00 34.87
CA LEU A 82 11.16 -4.44 35.81
C LEU A 82 11.15 -2.91 35.80
N GLU A 83 10.99 -2.26 34.64
CA GLU A 83 10.81 -0.79 34.55
C GLU A 83 9.45 -0.36 35.13
N ALA A 84 8.38 -1.11 34.87
CA ALA A 84 7.06 -0.86 35.46
C ALA A 84 7.06 -1.12 36.97
N ASN A 85 7.77 -2.14 37.46
CA ASN A 85 7.95 -2.37 38.89
C ASN A 85 8.81 -1.29 39.54
N TYR A 86 9.84 -0.76 38.88
CA TYR A 86 10.64 0.37 39.38
C TYR A 86 9.80 1.66 39.51
N ILE A 87 8.90 1.90 38.56
CA ILE A 87 7.94 3.03 38.61
C ILE A 87 6.87 2.81 39.69
N TYR A 88 6.42 1.57 39.91
CA TYR A 88 5.46 1.24 40.98
C TYR A 88 6.08 1.23 42.38
N TRP A 89 7.35 0.85 42.54
CA TRP A 89 8.02 0.73 43.84
C TRP A 89 8.29 2.06 44.54
N ILE A 90 8.31 3.18 43.80
CA ILE A 90 8.45 4.52 44.39
C ILE A 90 7.12 5.02 45.00
N ASN A 91 5.96 4.48 44.59
CA ASN A 91 4.66 5.08 44.90
C ASN A 91 3.68 4.21 45.70
N SER A 92 4.03 2.98 46.11
CA SER A 92 3.09 2.16 46.89
C SER A 92 3.80 1.15 47.79
N GLY A 93 4.12 1.55 49.01
CA GLY A 93 4.40 0.62 50.10
C GLY A 93 3.11 -0.08 50.54
N ASN A 94 2.83 -1.25 49.98
CA ASN A 94 2.12 -2.40 50.60
C ASN A 94 1.69 -3.40 49.51
N LEU A 95 2.19 -4.64 49.59
CA LEU A 95 1.75 -5.77 48.76
C LEU A 95 0.50 -6.42 49.34
N PRO A 96 -0.59 -6.63 48.57
CA PRO A 96 -1.60 -7.61 48.93
C PRO A 96 -1.23 -9.00 48.38
N SER A 97 -1.48 -10.01 49.20
CA SER A 97 -1.30 -11.43 48.93
C SER A 97 -2.18 -11.93 47.78
N ARG A 98 -1.56 -12.76 46.92
CA ARG A 98 -2.16 -13.34 45.71
C ARG A 98 -3.12 -14.46 46.07
N GLN A 99 -4.43 -14.17 46.12
CA GLN A 99 -5.46 -15.20 46.00
C GLN A 99 -5.66 -15.54 44.52
N GLN A 100 -5.51 -16.83 44.19
CA GLN A 100 -5.84 -17.38 42.88
C GLN A 100 -7.34 -17.24 42.64
N ASN A 101 -7.72 -16.31 41.76
CA ASN A 101 -9.02 -16.35 41.09
C ASN A 101 -8.78 -16.62 39.61
N ASP A 102 -8.96 -17.87 39.22
CA ASP A 102 -9.13 -18.30 37.82
C ASP A 102 -10.39 -17.65 37.25
N SER A 103 -10.22 -16.44 36.73
CA SER A 103 -11.17 -15.83 35.82
C SER A 103 -10.40 -15.52 34.55
N ARG A 104 -10.59 -16.38 33.53
CA ARG A 104 -10.13 -16.11 32.17
C ARG A 104 -10.68 -14.74 31.77
N PHE A 105 -9.83 -13.72 31.77
CA PHE A 105 -10.08 -12.49 31.04
C PHE A 105 -10.26 -12.88 29.58
N GLN A 106 -11.51 -13.07 29.13
CA GLN A 106 -11.82 -13.12 27.72
C GLN A 106 -11.47 -11.75 27.16
N ALA A 107 -10.32 -11.64 26.48
CA ALA A 107 -9.98 -10.45 25.72
C ALA A 107 -11.18 -10.12 24.82
N LYS A 108 -11.78 -8.95 24.99
CA LYS A 108 -12.87 -8.47 24.12
C LYS A 108 -12.36 -8.55 22.67
N GLY A 109 -13.04 -9.30 21.82
CA GLY A 109 -12.70 -9.39 20.40
C GLY A 109 -12.78 -8.01 19.73
N HIS A 110 -11.96 -7.78 18.71
CA HIS A 110 -11.87 -6.48 18.03
C HIS A 110 -12.81 -6.48 16.83
N LYS A 111 -13.80 -5.58 16.81
CA LYS A 111 -14.76 -5.50 15.70
C LYS A 111 -14.08 -5.09 14.40
N ILE A 112 -14.53 -5.65 13.28
CA ILE A 112 -13.99 -5.30 11.95
C ILE A 112 -14.12 -3.80 11.70
N SER A 113 -15.25 -3.18 12.07
CA SER A 113 -15.47 -1.73 11.97
C SER A 113 -14.43 -0.94 12.76
N GLN A 114 -14.19 -1.31 14.02
CA GLN A 114 -13.23 -0.64 14.90
C GLN A 114 -11.81 -0.73 14.37
N VAL A 115 -11.36 -1.93 13.95
CA VAL A 115 -10.04 -2.10 13.35
C VAL A 115 -9.91 -1.32 12.03
N ALA A 116 -11.00 -1.23 11.27
CA ALA A 116 -11.02 -0.45 10.05
C ALA A 116 -10.90 1.05 10.33
N ASP A 117 -11.59 1.58 11.33
CA ASP A 117 -11.48 2.98 11.73
C ASP A 117 -10.08 3.33 12.24
N GLU A 118 -9.44 2.44 13.01
CA GLU A 118 -8.02 2.59 13.38
C GLU A 118 -7.13 2.66 12.13
N TRP A 119 -7.33 1.73 11.19
CA TRP A 119 -6.57 1.68 9.96
C TRP A 119 -6.77 2.94 9.10
N TYR A 120 -8.00 3.44 9.04
CA TYR A 120 -8.35 4.67 8.34
C TYR A 120 -7.67 5.88 8.96
N ASN A 121 -7.69 5.98 10.28
CA ASN A 121 -7.08 7.08 11.01
C ASN A 121 -5.55 7.10 10.87
N GLU A 122 -4.90 5.93 10.85
CA GLU A 122 -3.46 5.82 10.63
C GLU A 122 -3.10 6.22 9.19
N MET A 123 -3.89 5.78 8.20
CA MET A 123 -3.58 5.99 6.79
C MET A 123 -4.13 7.31 6.22
N LYS A 124 -4.86 8.11 7.00
CA LYS A 124 -5.56 9.32 6.51
C LYS A 124 -4.64 10.35 5.85
N SER A 125 -3.40 10.47 6.33
CA SER A 125 -2.39 11.37 5.78
C SER A 125 -1.71 10.79 4.53
N GLU A 126 -1.63 9.47 4.41
CA GLU A 126 -0.94 8.78 3.32
C GLU A 126 -1.85 8.52 2.12
N TRP A 127 -3.12 8.20 2.37
CA TRP A 127 -4.03 7.79 1.32
C TRP A 127 -4.67 8.94 0.58
N ARG A 128 -4.71 8.79 -0.74
CA ARG A 128 -5.56 9.63 -1.58
C ARG A 128 -7.05 9.35 -1.26
N PRO A 129 -7.94 10.34 -1.42
CA PRO A 129 -9.38 10.15 -1.17
C PRO A 129 -10.00 8.95 -1.90
N LEU A 130 -9.58 8.69 -3.14
CA LEU A 130 -10.07 7.55 -3.91
C LEU A 130 -9.57 6.20 -3.36
N THR A 131 -8.35 6.16 -2.82
CA THR A 131 -7.79 4.97 -2.15
C THR A 131 -8.59 4.68 -0.89
N PHE A 132 -8.84 5.70 -0.06
CA PHE A 132 -9.70 5.58 1.12
C PHE A 132 -11.10 5.07 0.75
N LYS A 133 -11.78 5.73 -0.20
CA LYS A 133 -13.11 5.34 -0.68
C LYS A 133 -13.14 3.88 -1.16
N GLY A 134 -12.10 3.46 -1.89
CA GLY A 134 -11.96 2.08 -2.37
C GLY A 134 -11.74 1.06 -1.26
N ASN A 135 -10.90 1.38 -0.26
CA ASN A 135 -10.66 0.52 0.90
C ASN A 135 -11.91 0.41 1.75
N LYS A 136 -12.56 1.53 2.08
CA LYS A 136 -13.81 1.57 2.82
C LYS A 136 -14.90 0.73 2.16
N ALA A 137 -15.13 0.92 0.86
CA ALA A 137 -16.13 0.14 0.12
C ALA A 137 -15.89 -1.38 0.17
N ALA A 138 -14.63 -1.83 0.28
CA ALA A 138 -14.30 -3.25 0.39
C ALA A 138 -14.60 -3.81 1.78
N ILE A 139 -14.32 -3.03 2.83
CA ILE A 139 -14.61 -3.40 4.20
C ILE A 139 -16.12 -3.36 4.48
N ASP A 140 -16.82 -2.30 4.04
CA ASP A 140 -18.28 -2.19 4.14
C ASP A 140 -18.96 -3.41 3.51
N TYR A 141 -18.45 -3.87 2.35
CA TYR A 141 -18.97 -5.08 1.72
C TYR A 141 -18.70 -6.36 2.53
N LEU A 142 -17.52 -6.49 3.15
CA LEU A 142 -17.24 -7.61 4.05
C LEU A 142 -18.22 -7.62 5.24
N ILE A 143 -18.39 -6.47 5.89
CA ILE A 143 -19.30 -6.30 7.03
C ILE A 143 -20.74 -6.62 6.61
N SER A 144 -21.18 -6.19 5.42
CA SER A 144 -22.52 -6.50 4.91
C SER A 144 -22.79 -8.00 4.76
N LEU A 145 -21.77 -8.83 4.51
CA LEU A 145 -21.91 -10.27 4.31
C LEU A 145 -21.85 -11.08 5.62
N TYR A 146 -21.05 -10.62 6.59
CA TYR A 146 -20.75 -11.40 7.80
C TYR A 146 -21.21 -10.73 9.10
N GLY A 147 -21.71 -9.50 9.00
CA GLY A 147 -21.93 -8.60 10.13
C GLY A 147 -20.62 -8.03 10.67
N ASP A 148 -20.74 -7.12 11.62
CA ASP A 148 -19.60 -6.56 12.34
C ASP A 148 -19.14 -7.53 13.44
N LYS A 149 -18.46 -8.59 13.01
CA LYS A 149 -17.92 -9.63 13.88
C LYS A 149 -16.51 -9.28 14.30
N ASP A 150 -16.00 -10.05 15.27
CA ASP A 150 -14.64 -9.90 15.72
C ASP A 150 -13.69 -10.37 14.62
N ILE A 151 -12.62 -9.62 14.37
CA ILE A 151 -11.65 -9.90 13.31
C ILE A 151 -10.96 -11.25 13.53
N GLN A 152 -10.81 -11.66 14.80
CA GLN A 152 -10.29 -12.98 15.20
C GLN A 152 -11.18 -14.15 14.75
N SER A 153 -12.48 -13.91 14.50
CA SER A 153 -13.41 -14.96 14.08
C SER A 153 -13.23 -15.40 12.63
N PHE A 154 -12.41 -14.70 11.84
CA PHE A 154 -12.20 -14.99 10.42
C PHE A 154 -11.13 -16.05 10.20
N ASN A 155 -11.47 -17.07 9.42
CA ASN A 155 -10.61 -18.20 9.08
C ASN A 155 -10.62 -18.47 7.56
N LYS A 156 -9.77 -19.39 7.09
CA LYS A 156 -9.65 -19.71 5.66
C LYS A 156 -10.98 -20.12 5.00
N PRO A 157 -11.87 -20.92 5.62
CA PRO A 157 -13.20 -21.19 5.08
C PRO A 157 -14.03 -19.93 4.81
N LYS A 158 -14.10 -18.99 5.76
CA LYS A 158 -14.79 -17.70 5.55
C LYS A 158 -14.15 -16.90 4.41
N VAL A 159 -12.83 -16.89 4.30
CA VAL A 159 -12.12 -16.25 3.17
C VAL A 159 -12.49 -16.88 1.82
N ALA A 160 -12.62 -18.21 1.75
CA ALA A 160 -13.05 -18.90 0.53
C ALA A 160 -14.49 -18.52 0.13
N SER A 161 -15.41 -18.48 1.10
CA SER A 161 -16.79 -18.00 0.89
C SER A 161 -16.83 -16.55 0.42
N PHE A 162 -15.99 -15.68 0.99
CA PHE A 162 -15.89 -14.29 0.57
C PHE A 162 -15.38 -14.16 -0.87
N LYS A 163 -14.39 -14.96 -1.29
CA LYS A 163 -13.94 -15.00 -2.69
C LYS A 163 -15.07 -15.40 -3.65
N LYS A 164 -15.91 -16.37 -3.26
CA LYS A 164 -17.09 -16.78 -4.04
C LYS A 164 -18.10 -15.63 -4.15
N ALA A 165 -18.38 -14.94 -3.04
CA ALA A 165 -19.25 -13.77 -3.04
C ALA A 165 -18.73 -12.62 -3.91
N LEU A 166 -17.42 -12.38 -3.92
CA LEU A 166 -16.79 -11.40 -4.82
C LEU A 166 -16.97 -11.79 -6.29
N LYS A 167 -16.74 -13.07 -6.63
CA LYS A 167 -16.90 -13.57 -8.01
C LYS A 167 -18.33 -13.40 -8.51
N ASN A 168 -19.33 -13.63 -7.64
CA ASN A 168 -20.74 -13.47 -7.99
C ASN A 168 -21.13 -12.00 -8.16
N LYS A 169 -20.55 -11.08 -7.36
CA LYS A 169 -20.86 -9.65 -7.41
C LYS A 169 -20.21 -8.92 -8.60
N TYR A 170 -18.99 -9.27 -8.97
CA TYR A 170 -18.23 -8.54 -9.98
C TYR A 170 -18.05 -9.36 -11.26
N LYS A 171 -18.48 -8.80 -12.39
CA LYS A 171 -18.23 -9.38 -13.73
C LYS A 171 -16.74 -9.52 -14.04
N SER A 172 -15.90 -8.63 -13.53
CA SER A 172 -14.44 -8.65 -13.75
C SER A 172 -13.69 -9.34 -12.60
N GLU A 173 -12.84 -10.30 -12.95
CA GLU A 173 -11.92 -10.93 -12.01
C GLU A 173 -10.94 -9.91 -11.38
N PHE A 174 -10.52 -8.89 -12.13
CA PHE A 174 -9.64 -7.83 -11.60
C PHE A 174 -10.33 -7.04 -10.49
N SER A 175 -11.62 -6.71 -10.67
CA SER A 175 -12.40 -6.03 -9.63
C SER A 175 -12.53 -6.91 -8.39
N SER A 176 -12.83 -8.19 -8.57
CA SER A 176 -12.87 -9.17 -7.47
C SER A 176 -11.54 -9.23 -6.71
N GLN A 177 -10.42 -9.40 -7.42
CA GLN A 177 -9.08 -9.43 -6.82
C GLN A 177 -8.73 -8.10 -6.14
N SER A 178 -9.11 -6.97 -6.75
CA SER A 178 -8.88 -5.64 -6.19
C SER A 178 -9.60 -5.47 -4.85
N MET A 179 -10.85 -5.93 -4.73
CA MET A 179 -11.59 -5.88 -3.47
C MET A 179 -11.04 -6.84 -2.43
N PHE A 180 -10.68 -8.06 -2.84
CA PHE A 180 -10.03 -9.03 -1.97
C PHE A 180 -8.72 -8.50 -1.37
N LYS A 181 -7.86 -7.87 -2.18
CA LYS A 181 -6.58 -7.31 -1.70
C LYS A 181 -6.78 -6.22 -0.65
N LYS A 182 -7.84 -5.41 -0.75
CA LYS A 182 -8.14 -4.36 0.23
C LYS A 182 -8.57 -4.94 1.57
N VAL A 183 -9.44 -5.96 1.55
CA VAL A 183 -9.79 -6.68 2.78
C VAL A 183 -8.57 -7.39 3.35
N SER A 184 -7.79 -8.08 2.52
CA SER A 184 -6.54 -8.71 2.94
C SER A 184 -5.58 -7.70 3.60
N ALA A 185 -5.55 -6.45 3.15
CA ALA A 185 -4.72 -5.40 3.73
C ALA A 185 -5.18 -4.99 5.14
N LEU A 186 -6.50 -4.89 5.39
CA LEU A 186 -7.03 -4.67 6.74
C LEU A 186 -6.60 -5.81 7.69
N PHE A 187 -6.70 -7.06 7.26
CA PHE A 187 -6.28 -8.20 8.09
C PHE A 187 -4.76 -8.27 8.26
N SER A 188 -3.97 -7.79 7.29
CA SER A 188 -2.52 -7.61 7.49
C SER A 188 -2.24 -6.50 8.48
N PHE A 189 -2.97 -5.38 8.45
CA PHE A 189 -2.85 -4.34 9.46
C PHE A 189 -3.16 -4.89 10.87
N ALA A 190 -4.26 -5.64 11.02
CA ALA A 190 -4.63 -6.26 12.30
C ALA A 190 -3.56 -7.24 12.83
N ALA A 191 -2.93 -8.00 11.94
CA ALA A 191 -1.86 -8.94 12.31
C ALA A 191 -0.54 -8.21 12.59
N ASP A 192 -0.06 -7.44 11.62
CA ASP A 192 1.32 -6.97 11.58
C ASP A 192 1.53 -5.63 12.32
N LYS A 193 0.46 -4.86 12.56
CA LYS A 193 0.51 -3.52 13.17
C LYS A 193 -0.18 -3.42 14.53
N ARG A 194 -0.99 -4.41 14.89
CA ARG A 194 -1.80 -4.41 16.11
C ARG A 194 -1.72 -5.71 16.91
N ASP A 195 -1.13 -6.77 16.36
CA ASP A 195 -1.06 -8.09 16.97
C ASP A 195 -2.44 -8.65 17.40
N TYR A 196 -3.54 -8.15 16.83
CA TYR A 196 -4.91 -8.57 17.17
C TYR A 196 -5.24 -9.99 16.70
N ILE A 197 -4.51 -10.46 15.68
CA ILE A 197 -4.56 -11.82 15.18
C ILE A 197 -3.14 -12.32 14.93
N THR A 198 -2.91 -13.60 15.19
CA THR A 198 -1.59 -14.23 15.01
C THR A 198 -1.17 -14.30 13.54
N LYS A 199 -2.13 -14.40 12.62
CA LYS A 199 -1.87 -14.50 11.18
C LYS A 199 -3.04 -14.01 10.36
N ASN A 200 -2.74 -13.29 9.28
CA ASN A 200 -3.73 -12.91 8.29
C ASN A 200 -4.35 -14.13 7.58
N PRO A 201 -5.67 -14.42 7.72
CA PRO A 201 -6.33 -15.56 7.09
C PRO A 201 -6.44 -15.43 5.56
N PHE A 202 -6.28 -14.22 5.00
CA PHE A 202 -6.25 -13.95 3.57
C PHE A 202 -4.87 -14.23 2.94
N SER A 203 -3.83 -14.37 3.76
CA SER A 203 -2.48 -14.65 3.28
C SER A 203 -2.47 -15.95 2.47
N ASN A 204 -1.81 -15.93 1.31
CA ASN A 204 -1.73 -17.03 0.34
C ASN A 204 -3.07 -17.53 -0.23
N MET A 205 -4.18 -16.82 0.02
CA MET A 205 -5.51 -17.11 -0.54
C MET A 205 -5.83 -16.23 -1.76
N GLY A 206 -4.84 -15.53 -2.31
CA GLY A 206 -4.99 -14.64 -3.47
C GLY A 206 -5.54 -15.34 -4.73
N TYR A 207 -5.92 -14.53 -5.72
CA TYR A 207 -6.29 -15.04 -7.05
C TYR A 207 -5.03 -15.46 -7.80
N LYS A 208 -5.10 -16.56 -8.57
CA LYS A 208 -4.06 -16.93 -9.56
C LYS A 208 -3.92 -15.78 -10.58
N LYS A 209 -2.81 -15.71 -11.32
CA LYS A 209 -2.59 -14.68 -12.35
C LYS A 209 -3.81 -14.60 -13.28
N ILE A 210 -4.55 -13.49 -13.19
CA ILE A 210 -5.76 -13.24 -13.98
C ILE A 210 -5.33 -12.92 -15.40
N LYS A 211 -5.88 -13.65 -16.38
CA LYS A 211 -5.69 -13.31 -17.80
C LYS A 211 -6.44 -12.02 -18.09
N LYS A 212 -5.78 -11.09 -18.80
CA LYS A 212 -6.41 -9.85 -19.20
C LYS A 212 -7.42 -10.13 -20.32
N ILE A 213 -8.70 -10.18 -19.96
CA ILE A 213 -9.80 -10.56 -20.88
C ILE A 213 -9.95 -9.53 -22.00
N ASN A 214 -9.75 -8.24 -21.70
CA ASN A 214 -9.88 -7.17 -22.69
C ASN A 214 -8.49 -6.62 -23.06
N PRO A 215 -7.93 -6.97 -24.24
CA PRO A 215 -6.73 -6.33 -24.74
C PRO A 215 -7.01 -4.83 -24.96
N ARG A 216 -6.01 -3.99 -24.68
CA ARG A 216 -6.11 -2.58 -25.01
C ARG A 216 -5.77 -2.44 -26.49
N ILE A 217 -6.75 -2.06 -27.29
CA ILE A 217 -6.56 -1.79 -28.72
C ILE A 217 -5.95 -0.40 -28.85
N SER A 218 -4.91 -0.27 -29.66
CA SER A 218 -4.32 1.03 -29.99
C SER A 218 -5.27 1.82 -30.87
N VAL A 219 -5.36 3.13 -30.64
CA VAL A 219 -6.11 4.03 -31.53
C VAL A 219 -5.36 4.17 -32.85
N SER A 220 -5.98 3.72 -33.94
CA SER A 220 -5.42 3.89 -35.29
C SER A 220 -5.54 5.36 -35.74
N THR A 221 -4.72 5.77 -36.70
CA THR A 221 -4.80 7.12 -37.31
C THR A 221 -6.17 7.36 -37.96
N GLU A 222 -6.75 6.31 -38.58
CA GLU A 222 -8.10 6.32 -39.17
C GLU A 222 -9.16 6.62 -38.11
N SER A 223 -9.17 5.84 -37.02
CA SER A 223 -10.11 5.99 -35.91
C SER A 223 -9.97 7.36 -35.24
N HIS A 224 -8.74 7.86 -35.09
CA HIS A 224 -8.49 9.19 -34.55
C HIS A 224 -9.13 10.27 -35.43
N LYS A 225 -8.92 10.24 -36.74
CA LYS A 225 -9.53 11.20 -37.68
C LYS A 225 -11.06 11.17 -37.63
N LYS A 226 -11.67 9.99 -37.71
CA LYS A 226 -13.13 9.81 -37.63
C LYS A 226 -13.72 10.39 -36.33
N VAL A 227 -13.06 10.17 -35.20
CA VAL A 227 -13.51 10.76 -33.92
C VAL A 227 -13.45 12.29 -33.94
N LEU A 228 -12.42 12.87 -34.55
CA LEU A 228 -12.29 14.33 -34.64
C LEU A 228 -13.35 14.97 -35.55
N GLU A 229 -13.89 14.24 -36.53
CA GLU A 229 -15.00 14.69 -37.38
C GLU A 229 -16.34 14.75 -36.62
N LEU A 230 -16.49 13.96 -35.55
CA LEU A 230 -17.71 13.90 -34.73
C LEU A 230 -17.79 14.97 -33.63
N ILE A 231 -16.75 15.77 -33.48
CA ILE A 231 -16.63 16.77 -32.41
C ILE A 231 -16.38 18.15 -33.02
N GLU A 232 -16.93 19.17 -32.39
CA GLU A 232 -16.71 20.55 -32.81
C GLU A 232 -15.22 20.89 -32.79
N HIS A 233 -14.73 21.42 -33.92
CA HIS A 233 -13.34 21.78 -34.10
C HIS A 233 -12.89 22.78 -33.03
N LYS A 234 -11.70 22.55 -32.44
CA LYS A 234 -11.13 23.35 -31.34
C LYS A 234 -11.98 23.44 -30.05
N SER A 235 -13.05 22.67 -29.91
CA SER A 235 -13.71 22.50 -28.61
C SER A 235 -12.76 21.91 -27.56
N HIS A 236 -13.10 22.02 -26.27
CA HIS A 236 -12.30 21.42 -25.19
C HIS A 236 -12.05 19.92 -25.40
N LEU A 237 -13.04 19.19 -25.92
CA LEU A 237 -12.91 17.75 -26.17
C LEU A 237 -12.01 17.46 -27.38
N TRP A 238 -12.06 18.31 -28.41
CA TRP A 238 -11.15 18.24 -29.56
C TRP A 238 -9.70 18.45 -29.14
N TRP A 239 -9.41 19.53 -28.40
CA TRP A 239 -8.07 19.78 -27.89
C TRP A 239 -7.57 18.68 -26.98
N LEU A 240 -8.42 18.14 -26.12
CA LEU A 240 -8.05 17.06 -25.21
C LEU A 240 -7.61 15.82 -26.00
N ILE A 241 -8.41 15.38 -26.97
CA ILE A 241 -8.11 14.19 -27.79
C ILE A 241 -6.79 14.40 -28.55
N GLN A 242 -6.58 15.58 -29.11
CA GLN A 242 -5.34 15.93 -29.81
C GLN A 242 -4.12 15.88 -28.90
N VAL A 243 -4.20 16.52 -27.72
CA VAL A 243 -3.11 16.51 -26.74
C VAL A 243 -2.80 15.09 -26.30
N LEU A 244 -3.81 14.29 -25.93
CA LEU A 244 -3.62 12.90 -25.51
C LEU A 244 -2.98 12.05 -26.60
N TYR A 245 -3.42 12.20 -27.86
CA TYR A 245 -2.92 11.44 -28.99
C TYR A 245 -1.45 11.72 -29.30
N TYR A 246 -1.06 13.00 -29.37
CA TYR A 246 0.30 13.38 -29.76
C TYR A 246 1.33 13.35 -28.61
N THR A 247 0.89 13.44 -27.35
CA THR A 247 1.81 13.55 -26.20
C THR A 247 1.87 12.29 -25.34
N GLY A 248 0.87 11.39 -25.44
CA GLY A 248 0.73 10.25 -24.56
C GLY A 248 0.51 10.61 -23.09
N MET A 249 0.11 11.86 -22.80
CA MET A 249 -0.22 12.29 -21.44
C MET A 249 -1.34 11.46 -20.83
N ARG A 250 -1.32 11.30 -19.51
CA ARG A 250 -2.48 10.72 -18.82
C ARG A 250 -3.63 11.74 -18.86
N VAL A 251 -4.86 11.27 -19.01
CA VAL A 251 -6.07 12.13 -18.97
C VAL A 251 -6.07 13.05 -17.75
N THR A 252 -5.69 12.53 -16.57
CA THR A 252 -5.59 13.34 -15.35
C THR A 252 -4.53 14.44 -15.43
N GLU A 253 -3.42 14.21 -16.12
CA GLU A 253 -2.37 15.22 -16.32
C GLU A 253 -2.87 16.29 -17.29
N CYS A 254 -3.53 15.87 -18.37
CA CYS A 254 -4.03 16.77 -19.41
C CYS A 254 -5.12 17.71 -18.90
N ILE A 255 -6.14 17.21 -18.18
CA ILE A 255 -7.24 18.05 -17.68
C ILE A 255 -6.82 19.07 -16.60
N GLN A 256 -5.61 18.95 -16.07
CA GLN A 256 -5.05 19.86 -15.07
C GLN A 256 -4.13 20.93 -15.69
N LEU A 257 -3.96 20.95 -17.02
CA LEU A 257 -3.13 21.94 -17.69
C LEU A 257 -3.69 23.36 -17.51
N THR A 258 -2.76 24.27 -17.28
CA THR A 258 -2.99 25.72 -17.25
C THR A 258 -2.27 26.37 -18.43
N GLU A 259 -2.64 27.61 -18.78
CA GLU A 259 -1.96 28.36 -19.84
C GLU A 259 -0.45 28.50 -19.61
N GLN A 260 -0.01 28.53 -18.35
CA GLN A 260 1.40 28.64 -17.97
C GLN A 260 2.21 27.35 -18.22
N ASP A 261 1.53 26.23 -18.43
CA ASP A 261 2.20 24.95 -18.73
C ASP A 261 2.66 24.85 -20.19
N TYR A 262 2.20 25.74 -21.07
CA TYR A 262 2.63 25.86 -22.46
C TYR A 262 3.84 26.78 -22.54
N VAL A 263 5.03 26.19 -22.63
CA VAL A 263 6.32 26.88 -22.44
C VAL A 263 7.25 26.70 -23.62
N TYR A 264 8.24 27.58 -23.74
CA TYR A 264 9.41 27.38 -24.60
C TYR A 264 10.61 26.99 -23.76
N ILE A 265 11.30 25.93 -24.16
CA ILE A 265 12.57 25.50 -23.56
C ILE A 265 13.70 25.75 -24.56
N ALA A 266 14.80 26.33 -24.10
CA ALA A 266 16.02 26.43 -24.90
C ALA A 266 16.76 25.08 -24.87
N ASP A 267 16.99 24.49 -26.04
CA ASP A 267 17.80 23.29 -26.20
C ASP A 267 18.74 23.49 -27.40
N LYS A 268 20.05 23.35 -27.17
CA LYS A 268 21.09 23.55 -28.19
C LYS A 268 20.93 24.83 -29.03
N GLY A 269 20.54 25.93 -28.38
CA GLY A 269 20.34 27.24 -29.04
C GLY A 269 19.02 27.38 -29.80
N GLN A 270 18.16 26.36 -29.80
CA GLN A 270 16.82 26.40 -30.39
C GLN A 270 15.75 26.53 -29.31
N LYS A 271 14.68 27.29 -29.61
CA LYS A 271 13.49 27.36 -28.75
C LYS A 271 12.53 26.23 -29.15
N ILE A 272 12.32 25.28 -28.26
CA ILE A 272 11.40 24.16 -28.45
C ILE A 272 10.12 24.43 -27.65
N ALA A 273 8.98 24.44 -28.33
CA ALA A 273 7.67 24.54 -27.70
C ALA A 273 7.32 23.22 -26.99
N CYS A 274 6.89 23.32 -25.74
CA CYS A 274 6.70 22.18 -24.85
C CYS A 274 5.47 22.35 -23.95
N ILE A 275 4.95 21.23 -23.46
CA ILE A 275 4.00 21.19 -22.35
C ILE A 275 4.74 20.73 -21.09
N SER A 276 4.68 21.53 -20.02
CA SER A 276 5.21 21.19 -18.70
C SER A 276 4.19 20.37 -17.91
N VAL A 277 4.55 19.14 -17.54
CA VAL A 277 3.79 18.35 -16.58
C VAL A 277 4.46 18.48 -15.23
N ASN A 278 3.79 19.11 -14.27
CA ASN A 278 4.31 19.43 -12.95
C ASN A 278 3.21 19.33 -11.86
N ASP A 279 3.58 19.57 -10.61
CA ASP A 279 2.72 19.55 -9.43
C ASP A 279 2.55 20.94 -8.77
N ARG A 280 2.79 22.01 -9.54
CA ARG A 280 2.60 23.39 -9.09
C ARG A 280 1.11 23.78 -9.13
N ASP A 281 0.76 24.90 -8.51
CA ASP A 281 -0.58 25.51 -8.63
C ASP A 281 -1.74 24.59 -8.24
N GLY A 282 -1.50 23.69 -7.27
CA GLY A 282 -2.48 22.71 -6.81
C GLY A 282 -2.67 21.49 -7.73
N LYS A 283 -1.90 21.39 -8.82
CA LYS A 283 -1.88 20.23 -9.72
C LYS A 283 -1.34 19.00 -9.02
N ARG A 284 -1.85 17.85 -9.43
CA ARG A 284 -1.53 16.56 -8.81
C ARG A 284 -0.92 15.61 -9.82
N ILE A 285 0.28 15.13 -9.48
CA ILE A 285 0.97 14.05 -10.21
C ILE A 285 0.84 12.72 -9.47
N LYS A 286 1.17 11.61 -10.16
CA LYS A 286 1.16 10.28 -9.54
C LYS A 286 2.33 10.11 -8.57
N ASN A 287 3.51 10.56 -8.95
CA ASN A 287 4.77 10.52 -8.20
C ASN A 287 5.74 11.54 -8.82
N SER A 288 6.81 11.89 -8.10
CA SER A 288 7.83 12.86 -8.56
C SER A 288 8.42 12.52 -9.92
N SER A 289 8.58 11.23 -10.24
CA SER A 289 9.04 10.78 -11.56
C SER A 289 8.08 11.08 -12.72
N SER A 290 6.88 11.61 -12.45
CA SER A 290 5.93 12.04 -13.48
C SER A 290 6.17 13.49 -13.94
N ILE A 291 6.96 14.29 -13.20
CA ILE A 291 7.33 15.65 -13.58
C ILE A 291 8.24 15.58 -14.80
N ARG A 292 7.83 16.22 -15.89
CA ARG A 292 8.56 16.18 -17.17
C ARG A 292 8.10 17.31 -18.09
N THR A 293 8.93 17.60 -19.07
CA THR A 293 8.58 18.51 -20.17
C THR A 293 8.43 17.70 -21.45
N ILE A 294 7.32 17.90 -22.17
CA ILE A 294 6.98 17.13 -23.38
C ILE A 294 7.05 18.06 -24.59
N PRO A 295 7.92 17.81 -25.57
CA PRO A 295 7.95 18.58 -26.82
C PRO A 295 6.61 18.49 -27.55
N ILE A 296 6.13 19.62 -28.07
CA ILE A 296 4.88 19.69 -28.81
C ILE A 296 5.10 19.22 -30.24
N HIS A 297 4.30 18.23 -30.67
CA HIS A 297 4.35 17.70 -32.02
C HIS A 297 3.97 18.75 -33.07
N LYS A 298 4.61 18.72 -34.24
CA LYS A 298 4.42 19.72 -35.33
C LYS A 298 2.94 19.95 -35.72
N ASN A 299 2.12 18.90 -35.73
CA ASN A 299 0.70 19.02 -36.10
C ASN A 299 -0.09 19.82 -35.05
N LEU A 300 0.26 19.72 -33.76
CA LEU A 300 -0.36 20.54 -32.72
C LEU A 300 0.05 22.01 -32.84
N LEU A 301 1.32 22.27 -33.20
CA LEU A 301 1.80 23.63 -33.47
C LEU A 301 1.04 24.24 -34.65
N GLN A 302 0.86 23.49 -35.74
CA GLN A 302 0.07 23.94 -36.90
C GLN A 302 -1.40 24.22 -36.55
N SER A 303 -1.96 23.53 -35.55
CA SER A 303 -3.31 23.81 -35.04
C SER A 303 -3.39 25.04 -34.13
N GLY A 304 -2.27 25.69 -33.81
CA GLY A 304 -2.22 26.90 -32.98
C GLY A 304 -2.21 26.63 -31.48
N ILE A 305 -1.76 25.45 -31.00
CA ILE A 305 -1.83 25.11 -29.58
C ILE A 305 -1.08 26.11 -28.66
N MET A 306 0.00 26.72 -29.15
CA MET A 306 0.79 27.70 -28.37
C MET A 306 0.12 29.07 -28.27
N ASP A 307 -0.80 29.37 -29.18
CA ASP A 307 -1.60 30.59 -29.18
C ASP A 307 -2.86 30.39 -28.32
N GLU A 308 -3.54 29.26 -28.52
CA GLU A 308 -4.82 28.92 -27.86
C GLU A 308 -4.64 28.44 -26.41
N LYS A 309 -3.51 27.77 -26.11
CA LYS A 309 -3.15 27.23 -24.78
C LYS A 309 -4.33 26.55 -24.05
N PRO A 310 -4.92 25.51 -24.65
CA PRO A 310 -6.21 24.99 -24.23
C PRO A 310 -6.20 24.51 -22.77
N VAL A 311 -7.10 25.08 -21.97
CA VAL A 311 -7.42 24.59 -20.63
C VAL A 311 -8.71 23.76 -20.65
N PHE A 312 -8.90 22.92 -19.63
CA PHE A 312 -9.98 21.94 -19.62
C PHE A 312 -10.91 22.13 -18.42
N PRO A 313 -12.24 22.09 -18.62
CA PRO A 313 -13.21 22.39 -17.56
C PRO A 313 -13.44 21.23 -16.57
N TRP A 314 -12.84 20.06 -16.79
CA TRP A 314 -13.11 18.87 -15.99
C TRP A 314 -12.23 18.79 -14.74
N ALA A 315 -12.87 18.90 -13.56
CA ALA A 315 -12.19 18.71 -12.27
C ALA A 315 -11.77 17.25 -11.98
N VAL A 316 -12.42 16.27 -12.62
CA VAL A 316 -12.16 14.83 -12.42
C VAL A 316 -12.16 14.07 -13.74
N HIS A 317 -11.39 12.97 -13.81
CA HIS A 317 -11.19 12.23 -15.06
C HIS A 317 -12.39 11.36 -15.52
N ASN A 318 -13.35 11.03 -14.65
CA ASN A 318 -14.42 10.08 -15.01
C ASN A 318 -15.34 10.59 -16.14
N PRO A 319 -15.89 11.82 -16.09
CA PRO A 319 -16.77 12.33 -17.15
C PRO A 319 -16.07 12.35 -18.51
N VAL A 320 -14.83 12.85 -18.53
CA VAL A 320 -14.03 12.95 -19.74
C VAL A 320 -13.62 11.58 -20.29
N SER A 321 -13.25 10.63 -19.42
CA SER A 321 -12.93 9.26 -19.86
C SER A 321 -14.16 8.58 -20.49
N ASN A 322 -15.35 8.81 -19.93
CA ASN A 322 -16.61 8.31 -20.49
C ASN A 322 -16.95 8.98 -21.82
N ALA A 323 -16.77 10.30 -21.93
CA ALA A 323 -17.00 11.03 -23.18
C ALA A 323 -16.10 10.51 -24.30
N VAL A 324 -14.79 10.37 -24.04
CA VAL A 324 -13.84 9.79 -25.00
C VAL A 324 -14.22 8.35 -25.35
N ALA A 325 -14.52 7.51 -24.36
CA ALA A 325 -14.91 6.12 -24.62
C ALA A 325 -16.20 6.02 -25.48
N ASN A 326 -17.16 6.91 -25.26
CA ASN A 326 -18.40 6.94 -26.05
C ASN A 326 -18.17 7.41 -27.48
N LEU A 327 -17.24 8.35 -27.72
CA LEU A 327 -16.86 8.77 -29.07
C LEU A 327 -16.25 7.62 -29.86
N PHE A 328 -15.29 6.89 -29.28
CA PHE A 328 -14.68 5.75 -29.96
C PHE A 328 -15.68 4.62 -30.22
N LYS A 329 -16.64 4.39 -29.32
CA LYS A 329 -17.73 3.43 -29.57
C LYS A 329 -18.63 3.81 -30.76
N LYS A 330 -18.81 5.10 -31.06
CA LYS A 330 -19.65 5.54 -32.18
C LYS A 330 -19.03 5.24 -33.54
N ILE A 331 -17.71 5.10 -33.61
CA ILE A 331 -16.98 4.81 -34.86
C ILE A 331 -16.62 3.34 -35.03
N ASP A 332 -16.69 2.54 -33.95
CA ASP A 332 -16.50 1.09 -33.94
C ASP A 332 -17.82 0.33 -34.28
N VAL A 333 -18.75 0.95 -35.01
CA VAL A 333 -19.97 0.31 -35.56
C VAL A 333 -19.61 -0.57 -36.74
#